data_AF-V6Z184-F1
#
_entry.id   AF-V6Z184-F1
#
_cell.length_a   1.000
_cell.length_b   1.000
_cell.length_c   1.000
_cell.angle_alpha   90.00
_cell.angle_beta   90.00
_cell.angle_gamma   90.00
#
_symmetry.space_group_name_H-M   'P 1'
#
loop_
_entity.id
_entity.type
_entity.pdbx_description
1 polymer ?
#
loop_
_entity_poly.entity_id
_entity_poly.type
_entity_poly.pdbx_seq_one_letter_code
_entity_poly.pdbx_strand_id
1 'polypeptide(L)' 'EMLEAFGITRSLSQAGCPYDNAVAESTYRSFKLEFINQENFRSLEELTLKTKDYVHWWNHHRIHSTLNYQTPMTKRAIV' A
#
# COMPACT_ATOMS: atom_id res chain seq x y z
N GLU A 1 9.37 -22.54 -5.67
CA GLU A 1 10.38 -22.57 -4.59
C GLU A 1 9.97 -21.76 -3.35
N MET A 2 10.14 -20.42 -3.26
CA MET A 2 9.84 -19.69 -2.01
C MET A 2 8.36 -19.70 -1.58
N LEU A 3 7.42 -19.41 -2.49
CA LEU A 3 5.99 -19.38 -2.14
C LEU A 3 5.48 -20.76 -1.69
N GLU A 4 5.91 -21.82 -2.37
CA GLU A 4 5.59 -23.20 -2.03
C GLU A 4 6.17 -23.59 -0.67
N ALA A 5 7.40 -23.15 -0.35
CA ALA A 5 8.02 -23.40 0.95
C ALA A 5 7.22 -22.83 2.13
N PHE A 6 6.44 -21.76 1.91
CA PHE A 6 5.56 -21.17 2.91
C PHE A 6 4.07 -21.56 2.74
N GLY A 7 3.75 -22.48 1.82
CA GLY A 7 2.36 -22.88 1.55
C GLY A 7 1.49 -21.75 0.99
N ILE A 8 2.10 -20.75 0.34
CA ILE A 8 1.39 -19.59 -0.23
C ILE A 8 0.95 -19.92 -1.66
N THR A 9 -0.37 -19.97 -1.87
CA THR A 9 -0.94 -20.09 -3.21
C THR A 9 -0.75 -18.79 -3.98
N ARG A 10 -0.07 -18.87 -5.13
CA ARG A 10 0.08 -17.73 -6.03
C ARG A 10 -1.25 -17.40 -6.69
N SER A 11 -1.76 -16.19 -6.45
CA SER A 11 -2.91 -15.63 -7.16
C SER A 11 -2.43 -14.66 -8.23
N LEU A 12 -2.89 -14.83 -9.46
CA LEU A 12 -2.62 -13.94 -10.59
C LEU A 12 -3.94 -13.44 -11.15
N SER A 13 -3.99 -12.15 -11.47
CA SER A 13 -5.15 -11.57 -12.16
C SER A 13 -5.36 -12.27 -13.50
N GLN A 14 -6.63 -12.48 -13.85
CA GLN A 14 -6.98 -13.00 -15.16
C GLN A 14 -6.68 -11.96 -16.24
N ALA A 15 -6.21 -12.40 -17.40
CA ALA A 15 -6.01 -11.50 -18.55
C ALA A 15 -7.34 -10.80 -18.90
N GLY A 16 -7.32 -9.47 -18.98
CA GLY A 16 -8.52 -8.67 -19.25
C GLY A 16 -9.39 -8.38 -18.02
N CYS A 17 -8.97 -8.76 -16.80
CA CYS A 17 -9.68 -8.42 -15.55
C CYS A 17 -8.93 -7.34 -14.75
N PRO A 18 -9.09 -6.04 -15.07
CA PRO A 18 -8.40 -4.96 -14.35
C PRO A 18 -8.89 -4.81 -12.89
N TYR A 19 -10.11 -5.28 -12.59
CA TYR A 19 -10.69 -5.16 -11.26
C TYR A 19 -9.93 -5.94 -10.18
N ASP A 20 -9.28 -7.05 -10.54
CA ASP A 20 -8.46 -7.85 -9.63
C ASP A 20 -7.30 -7.04 -9.03
N ASN A 21 -6.81 -6.04 -9.78
CA ASN A 21 -5.68 -5.19 -9.38
C ASN A 21 -6.10 -3.78 -8.91
N ALA A 22 -7.40 -3.45 -8.98
CA ALA A 22 -7.89 -2.09 -8.76
C ALA A 22 -7.51 -1.52 -7.37
N VAL A 23 -7.45 -2.36 -6.33
CA VAL A 23 -7.07 -1.93 -4.98
C VAL A 23 -5.60 -1.51 -4.92
N ALA A 24 -4.72 -2.28 -5.54
CA ALA A 24 -3.29 -1.95 -5.61
C ALA A 24 -3.09 -0.68 -6.45
N GLU A 25 -3.76 -0.56 -7.60
CA GLU A 25 -3.68 0.63 -8.46
C GLU A 25 -4.16 1.90 -7.78
N SER A 26 -5.28 1.83 -7.04
CA SER A 26 -5.77 2.94 -6.24
C SER A 26 -4.74 3.39 -5.20
N THR A 27 -4.12 2.42 -4.52
CA THR A 27 -3.07 2.68 -3.51
C THR A 27 -1.84 3.34 -4.17
N TYR A 28 -1.36 2.82 -5.30
CA TYR A 28 -0.22 3.39 -6.02
C TYR A 28 -0.51 4.79 -6.56
N ARG A 29 -1.74 5.04 -7.02
CA ARG A 29 -2.16 6.37 -7.46
C ARG A 29 -2.04 7.38 -6.31
N SER A 30 -2.59 7.05 -5.14
CA SER A 30 -2.47 7.92 -3.96
C SER A 30 -1.01 8.13 -3.55
N PHE A 31 -0.21 7.05 -3.47
CA PHE A 31 1.21 7.15 -3.15
C PHE A 31 1.97 8.09 -4.09
N LYS A 32 1.73 7.98 -5.40
CA LYS A 32 2.40 8.85 -6.37
C LYS A 32 1.97 10.31 -6.24
N LEU A 33 0.66 10.56 -6.14
CA LEU A 33 0.12 11.91 -6.11
C LEU A 33 0.46 12.65 -4.82
N GLU A 34 0.35 11.98 -3.68
CA GLU A 34 0.47 12.60 -2.37
C GLU A 34 1.91 12.64 -1.85
N PHE A 35 2.78 11.74 -2.31
CA PHE A 35 4.15 11.62 -1.82
C PHE A 35 5.18 11.82 -2.92
N ILE A 36 5.24 10.94 -3.92
CA ILE A 36 6.34 10.95 -4.90
C ILE A 36 6.37 12.25 -5.70
N ASN A 37 5.23 12.77 -6.12
CA ASN A 37 5.15 13.98 -6.94
C ASN A 37 5.30 15.28 -6.12
N GLN A 38 5.27 15.21 -4.78
CA GLN A 38 5.36 16.38 -3.90
C GLN A 38 6.79 16.68 -3.43
N GLU A 39 7.73 15.78 -3.70
CA GLU A 39 9.06 15.79 -3.11
C GLU A 39 10.15 15.59 -4.17
N ASN A 40 11.33 16.15 -3.91
CA ASN A 40 12.55 15.81 -4.64
C ASN A 40 13.54 15.19 -3.66
N PHE A 41 13.97 13.95 -3.93
CA PHE A 41 14.87 13.20 -3.08
C PHE A 41 16.31 13.40 -3.51
N ARG A 42 17.20 13.64 -2.56
CA ARG A 42 18.64 13.87 -2.81
C ARG A 42 19.45 12.58 -2.80
N SER A 43 18.92 11.52 -2.19
CA SER A 43 19.55 10.20 -2.17
C SER A 43 18.51 9.07 -2.01
N LEU A 44 18.96 7.83 -2.23
CA LEU A 44 18.13 6.64 -2.03
C LEU A 44 17.81 6.40 -0.55
N GLU A 45 18.73 6.77 0.35
CA GLU A 45 18.53 6.68 1.80
C GLU A 45 17.41 7.63 2.24
N GLU A 46 17.40 8.86 1.73
CA GLU A 46 16.33 9.83 2.00
C GLU A 46 14.98 9.31 1.50
N LEU A 47 14.92 8.84 0.25
CA LEU A 47 13.72 8.23 -0.31
C LEU A 47 13.23 7.06 0.55
N THR A 48 14.14 6.19 0.99
CA THR A 48 13.81 5.02 1.81
C THR A 48 13.23 5.43 3.16
N LEU A 49 13.85 6.40 3.84
CA LEU A 49 13.37 6.90 5.13
C LEU A 49 11.98 7.52 4.99
N LYS A 50 11.82 8.48 4.07
CA LYS A 50 10.54 9.15 3.84
C LYS A 50 9.44 8.19 3.37
N THR A 51 9.79 7.16 2.58
CA THR A 51 8.83 6.12 2.19
C THR A 51 8.34 5.33 3.40
N LYS A 52 9.23 4.96 4.33
CA LYS A 52 8.82 4.28 5.58
C LYS A 52 7.89 5.16 6.40
N ASP A 53 8.17 6.46 6.50
CA ASP A 53 7.32 7.41 7.20
C ASP A 53 5.94 7.53 6.54
N TYR A 54 5.87 7.60 5.21
CA TYR A 54 4.60 7.60 4.48
C TYR A 54 3.78 6.32 4.73
N VAL A 55 4.43 5.15 4.69
CA VAL A 55 3.76 3.86 4.95
C VAL A 55 3.26 3.78 6.39
N HIS A 56 4.03 4.30 7.35
CA HIS A 56 3.60 4.38 8.74
C HIS A 56 2.39 5.31 8.91
N TRP A 57 2.44 6.49 8.30
CA TRP A 57 1.31 7.43 8.29
C TRP A 57 0.06 6.82 7.66
N TRP A 58 0.19 6.16 6.50
CA TRP A 58 -0.92 5.50 5.82
C TRP A 58 -1.62 4.47 6.72
N ASN A 59 -0.85 3.64 7.41
CA ASN A 59 -1.39 2.53 8.19
C ASN A 59 -1.91 2.95 9.57
N HIS A 60 -1.29 3.95 10.21
CA HIS A 60 -1.58 4.31 11.60
C HIS A 60 -2.33 5.63 11.78
N HIS A 61 -2.33 6.51 10.77
CA HIS A 61 -2.86 7.87 10.90
C HIS A 61 -3.91 8.22 9.85
N ARG A 62 -3.81 7.67 8.62
CA ARG A 62 -4.79 7.93 7.57
C ARG A 62 -6.10 7.20 7.84
N ILE A 63 -7.20 7.96 7.93
CA ILE A 63 -8.55 7.40 7.99
C ILE A 63 -9.11 7.14 6.59
N HIS A 64 -9.83 6.04 6.42
CA HIS A 64 -10.45 5.66 5.15
C HIS A 64 -11.96 5.53 5.31
N SER A 65 -12.73 6.16 4.41
CA SER A 65 -14.20 6.08 4.41
C SER A 65 -14.69 4.64 4.24
N THR A 66 -14.01 3.83 3.41
CA THR A 66 -14.27 2.40 3.23
C THR A 66 -14.01 1.57 4.48
N LEU A 67 -13.29 2.11 5.46
CA LEU A 67 -13.00 1.49 6.76
C LEU A 67 -13.81 2.12 7.89
N ASN A 68 -14.99 2.69 7.60
CA ASN A 68 -15.82 3.42 8.57
C ASN A 68 -15.03 4.55 9.27
N TYR A 69 -14.22 5.28 8.51
CA TYR A 69 -13.37 6.38 9.00
C TYR A 69 -12.35 5.95 10.07
N GLN A 70 -11.89 4.69 10.01
CA GLN A 70 -10.81 4.17 10.83
C GLN A 70 -9.51 4.06 10.02
N THR A 71 -8.39 3.90 10.73
CA THR A 71 -7.10 3.62 10.11
C THR A 71 -6.99 2.14 9.75
N PRO A 72 -6.16 1.76 8.75
CA PRO A 72 -5.95 0.37 8.38
C PRO A 72 -5.52 -0.51 9.57
N MET A 73 -4.66 0.01 10.44
CA MET A 73 -4.21 -0.73 11.62
C MET A 73 -5.29 -0.89 12.68
N THR A 74 -6.10 0.13 12.94
CA THR A 74 -7.25 -0.02 13.85
C THR A 74 -8.21 -1.07 13.33
N LYS A 75 -8.51 -1.06 12.02
CA LYS A 75 -9.37 -2.08 11.41
C LYS A 75 -8.77 -3.49 11.54
N ARG A 76 -7.46 -3.64 11.33
CA ARG A 76 -6.76 -4.93 11.42
C ARG A 76 -6.76 -5.50 12.84
N ALA A 77 -6.67 -4.67 13.88
CA ALA A 77 -6.64 -5.14 15.27
C ALA A 77 -8.01 -5.64 15.79
N ILE A 78 -9.09 -5.32 15.09
CA ILE A 78 -10.47 -5.70 15.45
C ILE A 78 -10.89 -7.03 14.76
N VAL A 79 -10.11 -7.48 13.78
CA VAL A 79 -10.32 -8.73 13.02
C VAL A 79 -9.38 -9.80 13.54
#